data_AF-A0A6P0HI63-F1
#
_entry.id   AF-A0A6P0HI63-F1
#
_cell.length_a   1.000
_cell.length_b   1.000
_cell.length_c   1.000
_cell.angle_alpha   90.00
_cell.angle_beta   90.00
_cell.angle_gamma   90.00
#
_symmetry.space_group_name_H-M   'P 1'
#
loop_
_entity.id
_entity.type
_entity.pdbx_description
1 polymer ?
#
loop_
_entity_poly.entity_id
_entity_poly.type
_entity_poly.pdbx_seq_one_letter_code
_entity_poly.pdbx_strand_id
1 'polypeptide(L)'
;MATPDDPHEEHQPTVAELEEQVEQTRADLADTVEALAAKADVTGRAKHKAEEIVQHARTSAEVTAGQAAQAVANARDQLTDDRGKPTPAALGGAGGLLVLGLVVVAVVVWRRRR
;
A
#
# COMPACT_ATOMS: atom_id res chain seq x y z
N MET A 1 -46.11 42.11 -45.99
CA MET A 1 -45.87 40.72 -45.55
C MET A 1 -44.37 40.63 -45.33
N ALA A 2 -43.92 40.77 -44.09
CA ALA A 2 -42.50 40.68 -43.76
C ALA A 2 -42.17 39.18 -43.65
N THR A 3 -41.30 38.69 -44.52
CA THR A 3 -40.74 37.35 -44.42
C THR A 3 -39.82 37.33 -43.19
N PRO A 4 -39.96 36.39 -42.24
CA PRO A 4 -39.02 36.25 -41.13
C PRO A 4 -37.64 35.89 -41.68
N ASP A 5 -36.60 36.59 -41.21
CA ASP A 5 -35.20 36.17 -41.35
C ASP A 5 -35.07 34.73 -40.84
N ASP A 6 -34.65 33.85 -41.75
CA ASP A 6 -34.34 32.46 -41.45
C ASP A 6 -32.97 32.43 -40.76
N PRO A 7 -32.84 32.01 -39.49
CA PRO A 7 -31.57 32.02 -38.76
C PRO A 7 -30.55 30.99 -39.26
N HIS A 8 -30.83 30.27 -40.36
CA HIS A 8 -30.00 29.23 -40.94
C HIS A 8 -29.21 29.65 -42.19
N GLU A 9 -28.83 30.92 -42.36
CA GLU A 9 -27.65 31.25 -43.18
C GLU A 9 -26.37 30.73 -42.50
N GLU A 10 -26.26 29.40 -42.45
CA GLU A 10 -25.16 28.68 -41.84
C GLU A 10 -23.92 28.87 -42.70
N HIS A 11 -22.99 29.67 -42.18
CA HIS A 11 -21.65 29.82 -42.72
C HIS A 11 -20.99 28.44 -42.74
N GLN A 12 -20.96 27.78 -43.91
CA GLN A 12 -20.28 26.50 -44.02
C GLN A 12 -18.78 26.72 -43.82
N PRO A 13 -18.14 26.01 -42.89
CA PRO A 13 -16.74 26.21 -42.59
C PRO A 13 -15.90 25.91 -43.84
N THR A 14 -14.93 26.79 -44.08
CA THR A 14 -13.95 26.63 -45.14
C THR A 14 -13.03 25.46 -44.84
N VAL A 15 -12.36 24.92 -45.87
CA VAL A 15 -11.41 23.81 -45.70
C VAL A 15 -10.30 24.16 -44.70
N ALA A 16 -9.81 25.40 -44.72
CA ALA A 16 -8.77 25.87 -43.80
C ALA A 16 -9.24 25.85 -42.34
N GLU A 17 -10.49 26.26 -42.07
CA GLU A 17 -11.07 26.24 -40.73
C GLU A 17 -11.31 24.81 -40.23
N LEU A 18 -11.62 23.86 -41.13
CA LEU A 18 -11.71 22.45 -40.79
C LEU A 18 -10.34 21.84 -40.47
N GLU A 19 -9.30 22.20 -41.23
CA GLU A 19 -7.92 21.78 -40.97
C GLU A 19 -7.42 22.28 -39.61
N GLU A 20 -7.70 23.55 -39.28
CA GLU A 20 -7.37 24.14 -37.99
C GLU A 20 -8.08 23.42 -36.84
N GLN A 21 -9.40 23.17 -36.96
CA GLN A 21 -10.17 22.42 -35.97
C GLN A 21 -9.64 20.99 -35.77
N VAL A 22 -9.23 20.32 -36.85
CA VAL A 22 -8.63 18.98 -36.76
C VAL A 22 -7.31 19.04 -36.01
N GLU A 23 -6.46 20.02 -36.28
CA GLU A 23 -5.18 20.16 -35.58
C GLU A 23 -5.39 20.49 -34.10
N GLN A 24 -6.34 21.38 -33.79
CA GLN A 24 -6.71 21.72 -32.42
C GLN A 24 -7.24 20.49 -31.66
N THR A 25 -8.13 19.73 -32.29
CA THR A 25 -8.67 18.49 -31.72
C THR A 25 -7.57 17.45 -31.48
N ARG A 26 -6.59 17.35 -32.38
CA ARG A 26 -5.44 16.45 -32.20
C ARG A 26 -4.57 16.87 -31.02
N ALA A 27 -4.31 18.16 -30.86
CA ALA A 27 -3.58 18.69 -29.73
C ALA A 27 -4.30 18.38 -28.40
N ASP A 28 -5.61 18.67 -28.32
CA ASP A 28 -6.41 18.42 -27.11
C ASP A 28 -6.44 16.93 -26.72
N LEU A 29 -6.52 16.05 -27.71
CA LEU A 29 -6.46 14.60 -27.49
C LEU A 29 -5.06 14.14 -27.04
N ALA A 30 -3.99 14.71 -27.60
CA ALA A 30 -2.62 14.41 -27.19
C ALA A 30 -2.40 14.78 -25.72
N ASP A 31 -2.83 15.98 -25.31
CA ASP A 31 -2.75 16.45 -23.92
C ASP A 31 -3.55 15.54 -22.97
N THR A 32 -4.74 15.10 -23.40
CA THR A 32 -5.57 14.19 -22.60
C THR A 32 -4.90 12.83 -22.41
N VAL A 33 -4.26 12.29 -23.45
CA VAL A 33 -3.52 11.02 -23.37
C VAL A 33 -2.32 11.15 -22.44
N GLU A 34 -1.58 12.26 -22.52
CA GLU A 34 -0.44 12.51 -21.63
C GLU A 34 -0.88 12.63 -20.16
N ALA A 35 -1.97 13.36 -19.88
CA ALA A 35 -2.54 13.45 -18.54
C ALA A 35 -3.00 12.08 -18.00
N LEU A 36 -3.62 11.25 -18.84
CA LEU A 36 -4.01 9.88 -18.47
C LEU A 36 -2.78 8.99 -18.22
N ALA A 37 -1.75 9.10 -19.05
CA ALA A 37 -0.50 8.38 -18.87
C ALA A 37 0.19 8.78 -17.56
N ALA A 38 0.25 10.07 -17.25
CA ALA A 38 0.79 10.58 -15.99
C ALA A 38 0.02 10.02 -14.77
N LYS A 39 -1.30 9.95 -14.85
CA LYS A 39 -2.14 9.38 -13.77
C LYS A 39 -1.94 7.86 -13.62
N ALA A 40 -1.80 7.15 -14.73
CA ALA A 40 -1.48 5.73 -14.74
C ALA A 40 -0.09 5.47 -14.14
N ASP A 41 0.91 6.28 -14.48
CA ASP A 41 2.27 6.20 -13.91
C ASP A 41 2.26 6.38 -12.39
N VAL A 42 1.54 7.38 -11.87
CA VAL A 42 1.41 7.58 -10.41
C VAL A 42 0.84 6.34 -9.73
N THR A 43 -0.15 5.69 -10.33
CA THR A 43 -0.74 4.45 -9.81
C THR A 43 0.27 3.29 -9.84
N GLY A 44 1.03 3.17 -10.93
CA GLY A 44 2.11 2.19 -11.07
C GLY A 44 3.21 2.38 -10.01
N ARG A 45 3.68 3.62 -9.83
CA ARG A 45 4.69 3.96 -8.81
C ARG A 45 4.20 3.69 -7.39
N ALA A 46 2.96 4.04 -7.08
CA ALA A 46 2.36 3.76 -5.78
C ALA A 46 2.29 2.25 -5.49
N LYS A 47 1.85 1.46 -6.47
CA LYS A 47 1.80 -0.01 -6.35
C LYS A 47 3.19 -0.60 -6.14
N HIS A 48 4.18 -0.19 -6.94
CA HIS A 48 5.56 -0.66 -6.80
C HIS A 48 6.13 -0.33 -5.40
N LYS A 49 5.89 0.89 -4.89
CA LYS A 49 6.31 1.28 -3.55
C LYS A 49 5.63 0.48 -2.45
N ALA A 50 4.34 0.16 -2.62
CA ALA A 50 3.63 -0.70 -1.68
C ALA A 50 4.21 -2.12 -1.66
N GLU A 51 4.51 -2.69 -2.82
CA GLU A 51 5.14 -4.02 -2.93
C GLU A 51 6.53 -4.04 -2.29
N GLU A 52 7.35 -3.02 -2.53
CA GLU A 52 8.67 -2.84 -1.92
C GLU A 52 8.58 -2.79 -0.38
N ILE A 53 7.64 -2.02 0.17
CA ILE A 53 7.40 -1.93 1.62
C ILE A 53 6.95 -3.29 2.19
N VAL A 54 6.05 -4.00 1.51
CA VAL A 54 5.57 -5.32 1.94
C VAL A 54 6.71 -6.33 1.95
N GLN A 55 7.58 -6.33 0.93
CA GLN A 55 8.74 -7.21 0.89
C GLN A 55 9.71 -6.90 2.03
N HIS A 56 10.06 -5.62 2.23
CA HIS A 56 10.92 -5.22 3.35
C HIS A 56 10.32 -5.58 4.71
N ALA A 57 9.01 -5.42 4.89
CA ALA A 57 8.31 -5.81 6.11
C ALA A 57 8.35 -7.32 6.33
N ARG A 58 8.17 -8.14 5.29
CA ARG A 58 8.27 -9.61 5.39
C ARG A 58 9.67 -10.05 5.80
N THR A 59 10.71 -9.56 5.11
CA THR A 59 12.09 -9.90 5.45
C THR A 59 12.44 -9.49 6.88
N SER A 60 12.00 -8.30 7.31
CA SER A 60 12.23 -7.82 8.67
C SER A 60 11.46 -8.65 9.71
N ALA A 61 10.24 -9.07 9.37
CA ALA A 61 9.43 -9.95 10.22
C ALA A 61 10.04 -11.35 10.36
N GLU A 62 10.62 -11.90 9.30
CA GLU A 62 11.28 -13.21 9.34
C GLU A 62 12.54 -13.17 10.20
N VAL A 63 13.38 -12.14 10.05
CA VAL A 63 14.58 -11.95 10.87
C VAL A 63 14.22 -11.79 12.36
N THR A 64 13.23 -10.95 12.66
CA THR A 64 12.79 -10.73 14.05
C THR A 64 12.09 -11.96 14.63
N ALA A 65 11.31 -12.70 13.84
CA ALA A 65 10.71 -13.96 14.27
C ALA A 65 11.77 -15.02 14.59
N GLY A 66 12.83 -15.13 13.77
CA GLY A 66 13.95 -16.02 14.04
C GLY A 66 14.69 -15.67 15.34
N GLN A 67 14.98 -14.39 15.55
CA GLN A 67 15.61 -13.90 16.79
C GLN A 67 14.72 -14.13 18.02
N ALA A 68 13.41 -13.89 17.90
CA ALA A 68 12.46 -14.15 18.98
C ALA A 68 12.36 -15.64 19.30
N ALA A 69 12.30 -16.51 18.28
CA ALA A 69 12.28 -17.96 18.48
C ALA A 69 13.56 -18.44 19.19
N GLN A 70 14.71 -17.91 18.82
CA GLN A 70 15.98 -18.24 19.45
C GLN A 70 16.09 -17.71 20.88
N ALA A 71 15.59 -16.50 21.15
CA ALA A 71 15.51 -15.96 22.51
C ALA A 71 14.59 -16.78 23.42
N VAL A 72 13.44 -17.24 22.90
CA VAL A 72 12.53 -18.13 23.63
C VAL A 72 13.16 -19.50 23.88
N ALA A 73 13.87 -20.07 22.90
CA ALA A 73 14.60 -21.33 23.06
C ALA A 73 15.68 -21.21 24.15
N ASN A 74 16.51 -20.17 24.08
CA ASN A 74 17.56 -19.91 25.07
C ASN A 74 17.00 -19.63 26.47
N ALA A 75 15.87 -18.91 26.56
CA ALA A 75 15.19 -18.69 27.83
C ALA A 75 14.66 -20.02 28.38
N ARG A 76 14.02 -20.84 27.55
CA ARG A 76 13.52 -22.17 27.94
C ARG A 76 14.65 -23.03 28.49
N ASP A 77 15.77 -23.13 27.77
CA ASP A 77 16.92 -23.93 28.18
C ASP A 77 17.55 -23.43 29.50
N GLN A 78 17.53 -22.12 29.76
CA GLN A 78 17.98 -21.57 31.05
C GLN A 78 16.97 -21.73 32.19
N LEU A 79 15.67 -21.86 31.86
CA LEU A 79 14.57 -21.95 32.83
C LEU A 79 14.22 -23.41 33.19
N THR A 80 14.56 -24.38 32.33
CA THR A 80 14.33 -25.82 32.56
C THR A 80 15.63 -26.55 32.87
N ASP A 81 15.66 -27.26 34.00
CA ASP A 81 16.74 -28.21 34.35
C ASP A 81 16.65 -29.48 33.48
N ASP A 82 17.67 -30.34 33.46
CA ASP A 82 17.83 -31.56 32.61
C ASP A 82 16.65 -32.56 32.69
N ARG A 83 15.72 -32.35 33.62
CA ARG A 83 14.49 -33.14 33.82
C ARG A 83 13.22 -32.47 33.29
N GLY A 84 13.32 -31.35 32.57
CA GLY A 84 12.18 -30.64 31.95
C GLY A 84 11.24 -29.94 32.95
N LYS A 85 11.69 -29.68 34.18
CA LYS A 85 10.90 -29.01 35.22
C LYS A 85 11.34 -27.54 35.35
N PRO A 86 10.40 -26.56 35.38
CA PRO A 86 10.75 -25.16 35.57
C PRO A 86 11.39 -24.95 36.94
N THR A 87 12.54 -24.28 36.98
CA THR A 87 13.30 -24.06 38.22
C THR A 87 12.58 -23.07 39.15
N PRO A 88 12.67 -23.21 40.48
CA PRO A 88 12.02 -22.32 41.44
C PRO A 88 12.51 -20.85 41.33
N ALA A 89 13.70 -20.61 40.77
CA ALA A 89 14.19 -19.27 40.45
C ALA A 89 13.39 -18.57 39.31
N ALA A 90 12.82 -19.34 38.37
CA ALA A 90 11.98 -18.83 37.27
C ALA A 90 10.66 -18.20 37.75
N LEU A 91 10.11 -18.72 38.86
CA LEU A 91 8.83 -18.30 39.40
C LEU A 91 8.92 -17.03 40.27
N GLY A 92 10.11 -16.66 40.75
CA GLY A 92 10.30 -15.53 41.66
C GLY A 92 10.60 -14.19 41.00
N GLY A 93 11.23 -14.17 39.82
CA GLY A 93 11.75 -12.93 39.19
C GLY A 93 11.09 -12.49 37.88
N ALA A 94 10.33 -13.35 37.20
CA ALA A 94 9.96 -13.17 35.80
C ALA A 94 8.48 -12.81 35.53
N GLY A 95 7.73 -12.37 36.55
CA GLY A 95 6.30 -12.04 36.39
C GLY A 95 6.03 -10.87 35.42
N GLY A 96 6.89 -9.86 35.40
CA GLY A 96 6.69 -8.64 34.59
C GLY A 96 6.87 -8.83 33.08
N LEU A 97 7.84 -9.65 32.66
CA LEU A 97 8.12 -9.89 31.24
C LEU A 97 7.09 -10.80 30.58
N LEU A 98 6.56 -11.79 31.31
CA LEU A 98 5.49 -12.65 30.81
C LEU A 98 4.19 -11.86 30.56
N VAL A 99 3.86 -10.91 31.43
CA VAL A 99 2.69 -10.04 31.26
C VAL A 99 2.85 -9.13 30.04
N LEU A 100 4.02 -8.50 29.85
CA LEU A 100 4.31 -7.71 28.65
C LEU A 100 4.26 -8.55 27.36
N GLY A 101 4.83 -9.76 27.39
CA GLY A 101 4.79 -10.69 26.26
C GLY A 101 3.35 -11.10 25.89
N LEU A 102 2.52 -11.42 26.88
CA LEU A 102 1.12 -11.77 26.67
C LEU A 102 0.29 -10.60 26.12
N VAL A 103 0.55 -9.36 26.58
CA VAL A 103 -0.10 -8.15 26.05
C VAL A 103 0.26 -7.93 24.59
N VAL A 104 1.54 -8.08 24.21
CA VAL A 104 1.97 -7.95 22.82
C VAL A 104 1.30 -9.00 21.93
N VAL A 105 1.27 -10.27 22.36
CA VAL A 105 0.59 -11.34 21.62
C VAL A 105 -0.91 -11.05 21.48
N ALA A 106 -1.58 -10.62 22.54
CA ALA A 106 -3.00 -10.28 22.50
C ALA A 106 -3.30 -9.14 21.51
N VAL A 107 -2.48 -8.08 21.48
CA VAL A 107 -2.63 -6.96 20.54
C VAL A 107 -2.41 -7.41 19.10
N VAL A 108 -1.40 -8.24 18.84
CA VAL A 108 -1.13 -8.78 17.49
C VAL A 108 -2.29 -9.66 17.02
N VAL A 109 -2.83 -10.53 17.87
CA VAL A 109 -3.97 -11.39 17.54
C VAL A 109 -5.23 -10.56 17.29
N TRP A 110 -5.49 -9.53 18.09
CA TRP A 110 -6.65 -8.66 17.92
C TRP A 110 -6.59 -7.87 16.61
N ARG A 111 -5.40 -7.36 16.25
CA ARG A 111 -5.18 -6.63 15.00
C ARG A 111 -5.22 -7.51 13.75
N ARG A 112 -5.02 -8.83 13.88
CA ARG A 112 -5.17 -9.80 12.78
C ARG A 112 -6.62 -10.27 12.58
N ARG A 113 -7.48 -10.13 13.59
CA ARG A 113 -8.88 -10.54 13.54
C ARG A 113 -9.85 -9.42 13.16
N ARG A 114 -9.40 -8.17 13.18
CA ARG A 114 -10.12 -6.99 12.70
C ARG A 114 -9.69 -6.66 11.28
#